data_AF-A0A975S5P0-F1
#
_entry.id   AF-A0A975S5P0-F1
#
_cell.length_a   1.000
_cell.length_b   1.000
_cell.length_c   1.000
_cell.angle_alpha   90.00
_cell.angle_beta   90.00
_cell.angle_gamma   90.00
#
_symmetry.space_group_name_H-M   'P 1'
#
loop_
_entity.id
_entity.type
_entity.pdbx_description
1 polymer ?
#
loop_
_entity_poly.entity_id
_entity_poly.type
_entity_poly.pdbx_seq_one_letter_code
_entity_poly.pdbx_strand_id
1 'polypeptide(L)'
;MNLILNLIWLLFGGIWLALGYVLAGIVCCLLIVTIPFGIASFRIASYAFWPFGRTIVDRGGAPGLLSTAGNVIWLVVAGVWIAAGHIMTAIPMFISIIGIPLGIANLKMVPISLMPLGKVIVPTGRPGIMPYGSAEPYGAYGPGGGYGPGGQYGPPRGGQYRG
;
A
#
# COMPACT_ATOMS: atom_id res chain seq x y z
N MET A 1 8.24 -7.65 16.66
CA MET A 1 9.60 -7.83 16.08
C MET A 1 9.81 -7.05 14.77
N ASN A 2 8.97 -6.07 14.42
CA ASN A 2 9.06 -5.38 13.13
C ASN A 2 10.10 -4.25 13.11
N LEU A 3 10.53 -3.74 14.27
CA LEU A 3 11.49 -2.63 14.39
C LEU A 3 12.82 -2.95 13.69
N ILE A 4 13.40 -4.11 13.98
CA ILE A 4 14.70 -4.53 13.43
C ILE A 4 14.63 -4.64 11.91
N LEU A 5 13.59 -5.29 11.37
CA LEU A 5 13.42 -5.42 9.92
C LEU A 5 13.24 -4.06 9.24
N ASN A 6 12.52 -3.12 9.86
CA ASN A 6 12.37 -1.78 9.31
C ASN A 6 13.69 -0.99 9.33
N LEU A 7 14.52 -1.15 10.36
CA LEU A 7 15.85 -0.50 10.41
C LEU A 7 16.77 -1.05 9.31
N ILE A 8 16.82 -2.37 9.12
CA ILE A 8 17.59 -3.00 8.05
C ILE A 8 17.06 -2.54 6.68
N TRP A 9 15.74 -2.51 6.51
CA TRP A 9 15.10 -2.01 5.29
C TRP A 9 15.53 -0.59 4.92
N LEU A 10 15.53 0.33 5.89
CA LEU A 10 15.93 1.71 5.66
C LEU A 10 17.39 1.81 5.19
N LEU A 11 18.27 0.99 5.74
CA LEU A 11 19.69 0.95 5.35
C LEU A 11 19.90 0.40 3.92
N PHE A 12 19.14 -0.61 3.52
CA PHE A 12 19.34 -1.32 2.25
C PHE A 12 18.64 -0.68 1.04
N GLY A 13 17.67 0.22 1.24
CA GLY A 13 16.97 0.84 0.11
C GLY A 13 15.66 1.56 0.43
N GLY A 14 15.10 1.35 1.62
CA GLY A 14 13.81 1.90 2.01
C GLY A 14 13.73 3.42 1.97
N ILE A 15 14.81 4.11 2.36
CA ILE A 15 14.88 5.58 2.32
C ILE A 15 14.75 6.07 0.88
N TRP A 16 15.46 5.46 -0.07
CA TRP A 16 15.46 5.88 -1.47
C TRP A 16 14.09 5.71 -2.12
N LEU A 17 13.43 4.58 -1.85
CA LEU A 17 12.08 4.34 -2.36
C LEU A 17 11.09 5.33 -1.76
N ALA A 18 11.13 5.54 -0.45
CA ALA A 18 10.24 6.48 0.20
C ALA A 18 10.44 7.92 -0.29
N LEU A 19 11.69 8.35 -0.50
CA LEU A 19 12.00 9.64 -1.13
C LEU A 19 11.46 9.73 -2.56
N GLY A 20 11.52 8.66 -3.34
CA GLY A 20 10.90 8.60 -4.68
C GLY A 20 9.40 8.90 -4.64
N TYR A 21 8.68 8.33 -3.68
CA TYR A 21 7.25 8.63 -3.47
C TYR A 21 7.00 10.05 -2.96
N VAL A 22 7.86 10.59 -2.08
CA VAL A 22 7.74 11.98 -1.64
C VAL A 22 7.94 12.93 -2.82
N LEU A 23 8.97 12.70 -3.64
CA LEU A 23 9.26 13.54 -4.81
C LEU A 23 8.09 13.49 -5.82
N ALA A 24 7.59 12.30 -6.15
CA ALA A 24 6.41 12.15 -7.01
C ALA A 24 5.17 12.83 -6.41
N GLY A 25 5.02 12.79 -5.08
CA GLY A 25 3.96 13.47 -4.37
C GLY A 25 4.05 14.99 -4.50
N ILE A 26 5.25 15.56 -4.31
CA ILE A 26 5.51 17.00 -4.48
C ILE A 26 5.23 17.42 -5.92
N VAL A 27 5.72 16.68 -6.92
CA VAL A 27 5.46 16.97 -8.34
C VAL A 27 3.95 16.97 -8.62
N CYS A 28 3.20 16.01 -8.09
CA CYS A 28 1.74 15.97 -8.26
C CYS A 28 1.04 17.13 -7.55
N CYS A 29 1.53 17.57 -6.39
CA CYS A 29 1.01 18.77 -5.73
C CYS A 29 1.28 20.05 -6.53
N LEU A 30 2.46 20.17 -7.16
CA LEU A 30 2.81 21.33 -8.00
C LEU A 30 1.96 21.40 -9.27
N LEU A 31 1.54 20.27 -9.81
CA LEU A 31 0.67 20.20 -10.99
C LEU A 31 -0.79 20.59 -10.69
N ILE A 32 -1.18 20.76 -9.41
CA ILE A 32 -2.49 21.14 -8.86
C ILE A 32 -3.64 20.19 -9.24
N VAL A 33 -3.81 19.88 -10.52
CA VAL A 33 -4.79 18.93 -11.07
C VAL A 33 -4.61 17.52 -10.49
N THR A 34 -3.38 17.17 -10.05
CA THR A 34 -3.06 15.83 -9.53
C THR A 34 -2.87 15.77 -8.01
N ILE A 35 -3.37 16.75 -7.25
CA ILE A 35 -3.40 16.73 -5.77
C ILE A 35 -3.87 15.39 -5.16
N PRO A 36 -4.97 14.73 -5.61
CA PRO A 36 -5.36 13.45 -5.02
C PRO A 36 -4.30 12.35 -5.19
N PHE A 37 -3.50 12.39 -6.25
CA PHE A 37 -2.37 11.49 -6.46
C PHE A 37 -1.20 11.83 -5.55
N GLY A 38 -0.94 13.12 -5.33
CA GLY A 38 0.07 13.57 -4.37
C GLY A 38 -0.19 13.01 -2.97
N ILE A 39 -1.43 13.12 -2.50
CA ILE A 39 -1.86 12.58 -1.19
C ILE A 39 -1.68 11.05 -1.15
N ALA A 40 -2.08 10.34 -2.22
CA ALA A 40 -1.90 8.90 -2.30
C ALA A 40 -0.40 8.51 -2.27
N SER A 41 0.45 9.26 -2.98
CA SER A 41 1.89 9.07 -3.03
C SER A 41 2.53 9.28 -1.66
N PHE A 42 2.21 10.36 -0.94
CA PHE A 42 2.74 10.59 0.41
C PHE A 42 2.34 9.51 1.40
N ARG A 43 1.12 8.98 1.27
CA ARG A 43 0.67 7.85 2.09
C ARG A 43 1.48 6.59 1.80
N ILE A 44 1.80 6.31 0.54
CA ILE A 44 2.66 5.19 0.16
C ILE A 44 4.12 5.46 0.56
N ALA A 45 4.59 6.71 0.52
CA ALA A 45 5.90 7.08 1.05
C ALA A 45 6.03 6.72 2.53
N SER A 46 5.02 7.09 3.34
CA SER A 46 4.96 6.66 4.73
C SER A 46 4.99 5.13 4.83
N TYR A 47 4.24 4.41 3.98
CA TYR A 47 4.27 2.94 3.94
C TYR A 47 5.67 2.39 3.65
N ALA A 48 6.32 2.91 2.61
CA ALA A 48 7.67 2.55 2.19
C ALA A 48 8.73 2.88 3.26
N PHE A 49 8.55 3.90 4.09
CA PHE A 49 9.44 4.14 5.24
C PHE A 49 9.37 3.03 6.29
N TRP A 50 8.21 2.39 6.48
CA TRP A 50 8.00 1.44 7.58
C TRP A 50 7.11 0.24 7.18
N PRO A 51 7.54 -0.59 6.23
CA PRO A 51 6.64 -1.53 5.59
C PRO A 51 6.21 -2.69 6.48
N PHE A 52 7.03 -3.09 7.44
CA PHE A 52 6.74 -4.26 8.27
C PHE A 52 5.71 -3.95 9.35
N GLY A 53 4.69 -4.81 9.46
CA GLY A 53 3.54 -4.65 10.36
C GLY A 53 2.37 -3.87 9.76
N ARG A 54 2.47 -3.50 8.47
CA ARG A 54 1.39 -2.88 7.70
C ARG A 54 1.13 -3.68 6.42
N THR A 55 -0.13 -3.73 6.02
CA THR A 55 -0.59 -4.38 4.79
C THR A 55 -1.48 -3.44 3.99
N ILE A 56 -1.51 -3.63 2.68
CA ILE A 56 -2.36 -2.88 1.77
C ILE A 56 -3.63 -3.70 1.53
N VAL A 57 -4.78 -3.04 1.54
CA VAL A 57 -6.06 -3.64 1.16
C VAL A 57 -6.87 -2.74 0.25
N ASP A 58 -7.79 -3.36 -0.49
CA ASP A 58 -8.74 -2.62 -1.31
C ASP A 58 -9.73 -1.87 -0.43
N ARG A 59 -9.94 -0.60 -0.73
CA ARG A 59 -11.06 0.19 -0.21
C ARG A 59 -12.30 -0.36 -0.92
N GLY A 60 -12.96 -1.34 -0.30
CA GLY A 60 -14.02 -2.14 -0.93
C GLY A 60 -15.04 -1.34 -1.75
N GLY A 61 -15.48 -1.95 -2.85
CA GLY A 61 -16.32 -1.33 -3.89
C GLY A 61 -15.66 -1.44 -5.27
N ALA A 62 -16.46 -1.37 -6.34
CA ALA A 62 -15.91 -1.33 -7.70
C ALA A 62 -15.01 -0.09 -7.86
N PRO A 63 -13.87 -0.19 -8.58
CA PRO A 63 -13.04 0.97 -8.87
C PRO A 63 -13.89 2.03 -9.57
N GLY A 64 -14.10 3.18 -8.92
CA GLY A 64 -14.84 4.27 -9.54
C GLY A 64 -14.15 4.73 -10.82
N LEU A 65 -14.91 5.13 -11.85
CA LEU A 65 -14.39 5.56 -13.15
C LEU A 65 -13.25 6.58 -13.03
N LEU A 66 -13.38 7.53 -12.10
CA LEU A 66 -12.37 8.55 -11.81
C LEU A 66 -11.06 7.95 -11.23
N SER A 67 -11.16 6.90 -10.40
CA SER A 67 -9.98 6.21 -9.87
C SER A 67 -9.26 5.42 -10.96
N THR A 68 -10.01 4.77 -11.86
CA THR A 68 -9.44 4.02 -12.97
C THR A 68 -8.75 4.95 -13.97
N ALA A 69 -9.45 6.00 -14.42
CA ALA A 69 -8.87 7.01 -15.32
C ALA A 69 -7.65 7.68 -14.69
N GLY A 70 -7.73 7.98 -13.39
CA GLY A 70 -6.61 8.53 -12.65
C GLY A 70 -5.39 7.60 -12.60
N ASN A 71 -5.60 6.31 -12.35
CA ASN A 71 -4.50 5.34 -12.34
C ASN A 71 -3.79 5.27 -13.70
N VAL A 72 -4.50 5.45 -14.82
CA VAL A 72 -3.88 5.49 -16.15
C VAL A 72 -2.91 6.67 -16.28
N ILE A 73 -3.34 7.87 -15.88
CA ILE A 73 -2.49 9.08 -15.89
C ILE A 73 -1.29 8.87 -14.96
N TRP A 74 -1.53 8.38 -13.76
CA TRP A 74 -0.49 8.12 -12.77
C TRP A 74 0.57 7.13 -13.29
N LEU A 75 0.15 6.06 -13.95
CA LEU A 75 1.03 5.00 -14.43
C LEU A 75 2.11 5.55 -15.38
N VAL A 76 1.75 6.50 -16.24
CA VAL A 76 2.67 7.15 -17.18
C VAL A 76 3.56 8.18 -16.48
N VAL A 77 3.01 8.97 -15.56
CA VAL A 77 3.71 10.10 -14.94
C VAL A 77 4.71 9.65 -13.86
N ALA A 78 4.31 8.70 -13.01
CA ALA A 78 5.09 8.31 -11.83
C ALA A 78 5.09 6.81 -11.55
N GLY A 79 3.99 6.11 -11.84
CA GLY A 79 3.79 4.72 -11.45
C GLY A 79 4.84 3.77 -12.03
N VAL A 80 5.14 3.87 -13.33
CA VAL A 80 6.15 3.01 -13.98
C VAL A 80 7.55 3.27 -13.46
N TRP A 81 7.89 4.53 -13.19
CA TRP A 81 9.22 4.94 -12.72
C TRP A 81 9.47 4.45 -11.29
N ILE A 82 8.47 4.59 -10.42
CA ILE A 82 8.57 4.10 -9.04
C ILE A 82 8.57 2.57 -9.01
N ALA A 83 7.74 1.92 -9.82
CA ALA A 83 7.73 0.46 -9.94
C ALA A 83 9.08 -0.08 -10.43
N ALA A 84 9.71 0.59 -11.41
CA ALA A 84 11.07 0.28 -11.83
C ALA A 84 12.07 0.45 -10.68
N GLY A 85 11.94 1.52 -9.88
CA GLY A 85 12.74 1.71 -8.66
C GLY A 85 12.63 0.55 -7.67
N HIS A 86 11.42 0.01 -7.46
CA HIS A 86 11.22 -1.20 -6.65
C HIS A 86 11.92 -2.42 -7.25
N ILE A 87 11.83 -2.64 -8.55
CA ILE A 87 12.48 -3.79 -9.20
C ILE A 87 14.01 -3.66 -9.11
N MET A 88 14.55 -2.49 -9.44
CA MET A 88 15.99 -2.21 -9.42
C MET A 88 16.59 -2.36 -8.02
N THR A 89 15.86 -1.97 -6.97
CA THR A 89 16.30 -2.13 -5.58
C THR A 89 16.06 -3.55 -5.04
N ALA A 90 15.11 -4.31 -5.59
CA ALA A 90 14.87 -5.70 -5.19
C ALA A 90 16.00 -6.66 -5.64
N ILE A 91 16.56 -6.46 -6.83
CA ILE A 91 17.65 -7.28 -7.39
C ILE A 91 18.84 -7.41 -6.40
N PRO A 92 19.46 -6.32 -5.91
CA PRO A 92 20.58 -6.42 -4.98
C PRO A 92 20.16 -6.99 -3.61
N MET A 93 18.91 -6.79 -3.16
CA MET A 93 18.44 -7.35 -1.90
C MET A 93 18.42 -8.89 -1.94
N PHE A 94 18.11 -9.50 -3.08
CA PHE A 94 18.10 -10.97 -3.23
C PHE A 94 19.49 -11.62 -3.21
N ILE A 95 20.57 -10.86 -3.33
CA ILE A 95 21.94 -11.39 -3.28
C ILE A 95 22.31 -11.87 -1.87
N SER A 96 21.65 -11.36 -0.83
CA SER A 96 21.92 -11.72 0.56
C SER A 96 20.78 -12.54 1.17
N ILE A 97 21.12 -13.53 2.01
CA ILE A 97 20.13 -14.34 2.76
C ILE A 97 19.22 -13.44 3.61
N ILE A 98 19.81 -12.40 4.23
CA ILE A 98 19.08 -11.42 5.06
C ILE A 98 18.17 -10.53 4.19
N GLY A 99 18.55 -10.28 2.94
CA GLY A 99 17.82 -9.41 2.03
C GLY A 99 16.68 -10.08 1.27
N ILE A 100 16.60 -11.42 1.22
CA ILE A 100 15.46 -12.14 0.66
C ILE A 100 14.10 -11.66 1.22
N PRO A 101 13.88 -11.61 2.56
CA PRO A 101 12.62 -11.09 3.10
C PRO A 101 12.38 -9.61 2.78
N LEU A 102 13.44 -8.80 2.67
CA LEU A 102 13.36 -7.38 2.29
C LEU A 102 12.96 -7.23 0.82
N GLY A 103 13.56 -8.01 -0.08
CA GLY A 103 13.24 -8.02 -1.51
C GLY A 103 11.79 -8.46 -1.75
N ILE A 104 11.29 -9.46 -1.02
CA ILE A 104 9.89 -9.85 -1.09
C ILE A 104 8.97 -8.72 -0.63
N ALA A 105 9.29 -8.03 0.47
CA ALA A 105 8.53 -6.88 0.93
C ALA A 105 8.55 -5.74 -0.09
N ASN A 106 9.68 -5.52 -0.77
CA ASN A 106 9.86 -4.54 -1.83
C ASN A 106 8.93 -4.81 -3.02
N LEU A 107 8.96 -6.04 -3.54
CA LEU A 107 8.15 -6.45 -4.68
C LEU A 107 6.64 -6.39 -4.38
N LYS A 108 6.22 -6.63 -3.13
CA LYS A 108 4.82 -6.48 -2.71
C LYS A 108 4.29 -5.05 -2.84
N MET A 109 5.17 -4.05 -2.93
CA MET A 109 4.77 -2.67 -3.12
C MET A 109 4.59 -2.30 -4.60
N VAL A 110 5.11 -3.08 -5.54
CA VAL A 110 5.02 -2.76 -6.98
C VAL A 110 3.57 -2.53 -7.44
N PRO A 111 2.57 -3.37 -7.06
CA PRO A 111 1.20 -3.14 -7.49
C PRO A 111 0.60 -1.82 -6.97
N ILE A 112 0.93 -1.42 -5.73
CA ILE A 112 0.44 -0.16 -5.17
C ILE A 112 1.14 1.05 -5.80
N SER A 113 2.38 0.88 -6.29
CA SER A 113 3.08 1.89 -7.09
C SER A 113 2.37 2.16 -8.42
N LEU A 114 1.82 1.13 -9.06
CA LEU A 114 1.15 1.23 -10.35
C LEU A 114 -0.28 1.77 -10.22
N MET A 115 -1.00 1.34 -9.17
CA MET A 115 -2.41 1.65 -8.96
C MET A 115 -2.67 2.15 -7.53
N PRO A 116 -2.32 3.40 -7.22
CA PRO A 116 -2.39 3.94 -5.86
C PRO A 116 -3.82 4.24 -5.40
N LEU A 117 -4.75 4.49 -6.33
CA LEU A 117 -6.13 4.84 -6.01
C LEU A 117 -6.98 3.60 -5.70
N GLY A 118 -7.91 3.75 -4.76
CA GLY A 118 -8.76 2.65 -4.29
C GLY A 118 -8.10 1.73 -3.25
N LYS A 119 -6.92 2.11 -2.74
CA LYS A 119 -6.13 1.33 -1.79
C LYS A 119 -6.02 2.02 -0.44
N VAL A 120 -5.94 1.24 0.62
CA VAL A 120 -5.69 1.73 1.99
C VAL A 120 -4.65 0.86 2.69
N ILE A 121 -3.84 1.47 3.56
CA ILE A 121 -2.83 0.78 4.35
C ILE A 121 -3.37 0.60 5.77
N VAL A 122 -3.33 -0.62 6.28
CA VAL A 122 -3.86 -1.01 7.59
C VAL A 122 -2.86 -1.89 8.35
N PRO A 123 -2.94 -1.99 9.69
CA PRO A 123 -2.09 -2.90 10.46
C PRO A 123 -2.32 -4.39 10.11
N THR A 124 -1.25 -5.19 10.07
CA THR A 124 -1.26 -6.60 9.61
C THR A 124 -2.02 -7.59 10.53
N GLY A 125 -2.59 -7.15 11.66
CA GLY A 125 -3.31 -8.03 12.61
C GLY A 125 -4.80 -7.77 12.73
N ARG A 126 -5.40 -7.01 11.80
CA ARG A 126 -6.82 -6.62 11.91
C ARG A 126 -7.72 -7.79 11.47
N PRO A 127 -8.61 -8.30 12.35
CA PRO A 127 -9.49 -9.43 12.02
C PRO A 127 -10.40 -9.10 10.82
N GLY A 128 -10.60 -10.07 9.92
CA GLY A 128 -11.51 -9.93 8.78
C GLY A 128 -10.97 -9.12 7.60
N ILE A 129 -9.67 -8.82 7.57
CA ILE A 129 -9.03 -8.05 6.49
C ILE A 129 -8.11 -8.96 5.67
N MET A 130 -8.49 -9.21 4.42
CA MET A 130 -7.70 -9.96 3.45
C MET A 130 -6.59 -9.05 2.85
N PRO A 131 -5.31 -9.45 2.91
CA PRO A 131 -4.23 -8.73 2.25
C PRO A 131 -4.45 -8.61 0.74
N TYR A 132 -4.09 -7.47 0.17
CA TYR A 132 -4.18 -7.25 -1.27
C TYR A 132 -3.39 -8.34 -2.04
N GLY A 133 -4.07 -9.05 -2.94
CA GLY A 133 -3.50 -10.14 -3.75
C GLY A 133 -3.66 -11.56 -3.19
N SER A 134 -4.41 -11.78 -2.10
CA SER A 134 -4.79 -13.13 -1.65
C SER A 134 -5.86 -13.75 -2.57
N ALA A 135 -5.70 -15.01 -2.96
CA ALA A 135 -6.58 -15.75 -3.89
C ALA A 135 -7.95 -16.16 -3.31
N GLU A 136 -8.34 -15.62 -2.16
CA GLU A 136 -9.57 -16.00 -1.48
C GLU A 136 -10.77 -15.22 -2.05
N PRO A 137 -11.90 -15.88 -2.38
CA PRO A 137 -13.05 -15.23 -3.00
C PRO A 137 -13.62 -14.11 -2.12
N TYR A 138 -14.01 -13.01 -2.76
CA TYR A 138 -14.76 -11.91 -2.17
C TYR A 138 -16.10 -12.45 -1.61
N GLY A 139 -16.13 -12.84 -0.33
CA GLY A 139 -17.32 -13.44 0.30
C GLY A 139 -17.10 -14.59 1.30
N ALA A 140 -15.86 -15.03 1.55
CA ALA A 140 -15.61 -16.17 2.45
C ALA A 140 -15.92 -15.91 3.95
N TYR A 141 -16.15 -14.66 4.36
CA TYR A 141 -16.53 -14.32 5.73
C TYR A 141 -18.03 -14.03 5.84
N GLY A 142 -18.82 -15.11 5.96
CA GLY A 142 -20.03 -15.27 6.78
C GLY A 142 -21.23 -14.29 6.63
N PRO A 143 -22.47 -14.79 6.73
CA PRO A 143 -23.68 -13.96 6.79
C PRO A 143 -23.72 -13.21 8.13
N GLY A 144 -23.25 -11.96 8.15
CA GLY A 144 -23.28 -11.10 9.34
C GLY A 144 -22.30 -9.91 9.30
N GLY A 145 -21.29 -9.94 8.43
CA GLY A 145 -20.35 -8.82 8.24
C GLY A 145 -20.77 -7.94 7.09
N GLY A 146 -21.81 -7.13 7.27
CA GLY A 146 -22.27 -6.15 6.27
C GLY A 146 -21.21 -5.08 6.01
N TYR A 147 -20.27 -5.33 5.10
CA TYR A 147 -19.37 -4.31 4.55
C TYR A 147 -20.00 -3.72 3.30
N GLY A 148 -21.05 -2.93 3.50
CA GLY A 148 -21.68 -2.14 2.45
C GLY A 148 -20.79 -0.97 2.01
N PRO A 149 -20.95 -0.47 0.76
CA PRO A 149 -20.22 0.68 0.26
C PRO A 149 -20.68 1.93 1.02
N GLY A 150 -19.88 2.37 1.99
CA GLY A 150 -20.19 3.49 2.88
C GLY A 150 -19.80 3.28 4.35
N GLY A 151 -19.35 2.09 4.74
CA GLY A 151 -18.96 1.76 6.12
C GLY A 151 -17.74 2.54 6.60
N GLN A 152 -17.98 3.54 7.45
CA GLN A 152 -17.00 4.22 8.31
C GLN A 152 -15.92 3.27 8.81
N TYR A 153 -14.66 3.69 8.68
CA TYR A 153 -13.49 3.08 9.32
C TYR A 153 -13.49 3.29 10.84
N GLY A 154 -14.59 2.94 11.53
CA GLY A 154 -14.65 2.94 12.97
C GLY A 154 -13.84 1.77 13.56
N PRO A 155 -13.32 1.90 14.79
CA PRO A 155 -12.88 0.71 15.52
C PRO A 155 -14.07 -0.25 15.67
N PRO A 156 -13.82 -1.57 15.79
CA PRO A 156 -14.88 -2.53 16.06
C PRO A 156 -15.66 -2.01 17.27
N ARG A 157 -16.96 -1.70 17.08
CA ARG A 157 -17.84 -1.42 18.21
C ARG A 157 -17.70 -2.62 19.13
N GLY A 158 -17.15 -2.38 20.31
CA GLY A 158 -16.89 -3.39 21.31
C GLY A 158 -18.11 -4.27 21.40
N GLY A 159 -17.90 -5.57 21.17
CA GLY A 159 -18.91 -6.58 21.44
C GLY A 159 -19.49 -6.27 22.79
N GLN A 160 -20.79 -6.03 22.80
CA GLN A 160 -21.59 -6.00 24.01
C GLN A 160 -21.40 -7.34 24.71
N TYR A 161 -20.41 -7.41 25.60
CA TYR A 161 -20.46 -8.34 26.71
C TYR A 161 -21.54 -7.79 27.64
N ARG A 162 -22.79 -8.19 27.39
CA ARG A 162 -23.91 -7.96 28.30
C ARG A 162 -24.59 -9.30 28.56
N GLY A 163 -24.55 -9.69 29.84
CA GLY A 163 -25.50 -10.59 30.50
C GLY A 163 -25.19 -12.06 30.34
#